data_AF-A0A5J9U886-F1
#
_entry.id   AF-A0A5J9U886-F1
#
_cell.length_a   1.000
_cell.length_b   1.000
_cell.length_c   1.000
_cell.angle_alpha   90.00
_cell.angle_beta   90.00
_cell.angle_gamma   90.00
#
_symmetry.space_group_name_H-M   'P 1'
#
loop_
_entity.id
_entity.type
_entity.pdbx_description
1 polymer ?
#
loop_
_entity_poly.entity_id
_entity_poly.type
_entity_poly.pdbx_seq_one_letter_code
_entity_poly.pdbx_strand_id
1 'polypeptide(L)'
;MKNYPDYTGVTRIRLLRLLGFLRRHCFFHTAHALEKDTAVFFDLRHVARWVMKDQWEAAARYVSAFVPVQNPSKEVSSLRWGMFMNFVVPNIAFGGEQGDRFASMYAPNNSDANKFAQQQRDRSVHRAPTSLVFGS
;
A
#
# COMPACT_ATOMS: atom_id res chain seq x y z
N MET A 1 18.36 -8.86 10.36
CA MET A 1 17.66 -10.16 10.20
C MET A 1 18.03 -11.01 11.41
N LYS A 2 17.07 -11.41 12.25
CA LYS A 2 17.34 -12.32 13.38
C LYS A 2 17.47 -13.75 12.83
N ASN A 3 18.67 -14.31 12.92
CA ASN A 3 18.94 -15.73 12.65
C ASN A 3 18.29 -16.57 13.76
N TYR A 4 17.26 -17.33 13.42
CA TYR A 4 16.75 -18.42 14.26
C TYR A 4 17.24 -19.76 13.68
N PRO A 5 17.76 -20.68 14.52
CA PRO A 5 18.30 -21.96 14.08
C PRO A 5 17.18 -22.81 13.43
N ASP A 6 17.59 -23.74 12.57
CA ASP A 6 16.79 -24.62 11.69
C ASP A 6 15.58 -25.34 12.32
N TYR A 7 14.53 -24.57 12.62
CA TYR A 7 13.20 -25.05 12.99
C TYR A 7 12.14 -24.68 11.94
N THR A 8 12.58 -24.26 10.75
CA THR A 8 11.77 -23.57 9.74
C THR A 8 10.57 -24.40 9.28
N GLY A 9 10.75 -25.69 9.00
CA GLY A 9 9.69 -26.58 8.52
C GLY A 9 8.61 -26.88 9.55
N VAL A 10 9.00 -27.37 10.74
CA VAL A 10 8.05 -27.74 11.80
C VAL A 10 7.32 -26.51 12.34
N THR A 11 8.04 -25.40 12.52
CA THR A 11 7.43 -24.13 12.93
C THR A 11 6.43 -23.64 11.89
N ARG A 12 6.76 -23.73 10.60
CA ARG A 12 5.84 -23.37 9.52
C ARG A 12 4.58 -24.21 9.51
N ILE A 13 4.68 -25.53 9.72
CA ILE A 13 3.51 -26.41 9.81
C ILE A 13 2.65 -26.04 11.02
N ARG A 14 3.24 -25.74 12.18
CA ARG A 14 2.52 -25.30 13.38
C ARG A 14 1.78 -23.98 13.12
N LEU A 15 2.44 -23.03 12.45
CA LEU A 15 1.83 -21.75 12.07
C LEU A 15 0.67 -21.92 11.08
N LEU A 16 0.80 -22.81 10.09
CA LEU A 16 -0.31 -23.14 9.17
C LEU A 16 -1.50 -23.78 9.90
N ARG A 17 -1.24 -24.66 10.88
CA ARG A 17 -2.31 -25.25 11.70
C ARG A 17 -3.00 -24.21 12.57
N LEU A 18 -2.23 -23.33 13.20
CA LEU A 18 -2.77 -22.23 13.99
C LEU A 18 -3.59 -21.28 13.12
N LEU A 19 -3.11 -20.95 11.92
CA LEU A 19 -3.83 -20.13 10.96
C LEU A 19 -5.16 -20.78 10.55
N GLY A 20 -5.15 -22.08 10.27
CA GLY A 20 -6.35 -22.86 9.99
C GLY A 20 -7.35 -22.84 11.14
N PHE A 21 -6.87 -22.97 12.38
CA PHE A 21 -7.68 -22.84 13.59
C PHE A 21 -8.34 -21.44 13.68
N LEU A 22 -7.56 -20.38 13.54
CA LEU A 22 -8.07 -19.00 13.59
C LEU A 22 -9.14 -18.73 12.53
N ARG A 23 -8.95 -19.22 11.31
CA ARG A 23 -9.93 -19.07 10.21
C ARG A 23 -11.22 -19.84 10.48
N ARG A 24 -11.14 -21.06 11.04
CA ARG A 24 -12.32 -21.86 11.40
C ARG A 24 -13.16 -21.21 12.50
N HIS A 25 -12.51 -20.52 13.43
CA HIS A 25 -13.18 -19.79 14.52
C HIS A 25 -13.47 -18.31 14.19
N CYS A 26 -13.39 -17.92 12.91
CA CYS A 26 -13.69 -16.56 12.42
C CYS A 26 -12.81 -15.43 13.02
N PHE A 27 -11.64 -15.75 13.55
CA PHE A 27 -10.66 -14.76 14.04
C PHE A 27 -9.81 -14.19 12.88
N PHE A 28 -10.48 -13.55 11.91
CA PHE A 28 -9.84 -13.08 10.66
C PHE A 28 -8.78 -12.00 10.87
N HIS A 29 -8.98 -11.07 11.82
CA HIS A 29 -7.99 -10.03 12.10
C HIS A 29 -6.68 -10.62 12.63
N THR A 30 -6.77 -11.53 13.59
CA THR A 30 -5.61 -12.23 14.16
C THR A 30 -4.94 -13.14 13.13
N ALA A 31 -5.73 -13.80 12.29
CA ALA A 31 -5.21 -14.60 11.17
C ALA A 31 -4.36 -13.75 10.20
N HIS A 32 -4.87 -12.59 9.78
CA HIS A 32 -4.15 -11.71 8.85
C HIS A 32 -2.91 -11.05 9.49
N ALA A 33 -2.95 -10.76 10.79
CA ALA A 33 -1.76 -10.31 11.52
C ALA A 33 -0.68 -11.41 11.55
N LEU A 34 -1.06 -12.65 11.85
CA LEU A 34 -0.15 -13.80 11.85
C LEU A 34 0.44 -14.05 10.45
N GLU A 35 -0.37 -13.97 9.41
CA GLU A 35 0.08 -14.09 8.01
C GLU A 35 1.15 -13.05 7.68
N LYS A 36 0.92 -11.78 8.05
CA LYS A 36 1.86 -10.68 7.80
C LYS A 36 3.16 -10.82 8.57
N ASP A 37 3.09 -11.17 9.86
CA ASP A 37 4.28 -11.24 10.71
C ASP A 37 5.16 -12.45 10.40
N THR A 38 4.56 -13.55 9.97
CA THR A 38 5.28 -14.81 9.73
C THR A 38 5.57 -15.08 8.25
N ALA A 39 4.92 -14.35 7.35
CA ALA A 39 4.96 -14.56 5.89
C ALA A 39 4.69 -16.01 5.45
N VAL A 40 3.99 -16.80 6.28
CA VAL A 40 3.80 -18.25 6.05
C VAL A 40 2.78 -18.55 4.96
N PHE A 41 1.76 -17.70 4.81
CA PHE A 41 0.66 -17.85 3.86
C PHE A 41 0.23 -16.47 3.33
N PHE A 42 0.04 -16.37 2.02
CA PHE A 42 -0.39 -15.15 1.34
C PHE A 42 -1.88 -15.26 0.93
N ASP A 43 -2.75 -14.45 1.53
CA ASP A 43 -4.18 -14.43 1.20
C ASP A 43 -4.50 -13.39 0.13
N LEU A 44 -4.56 -13.83 -1.13
CA LEU A 44 -4.91 -12.97 -2.27
C LEU A 44 -6.32 -12.36 -2.15
N ARG A 45 -7.29 -13.08 -1.56
CA ARG A 45 -8.66 -12.57 -1.40
C ARG A 45 -8.69 -11.45 -0.37
N HIS A 46 -7.84 -11.51 0.64
CA HIS A 46 -7.67 -10.41 1.58
C HIS A 46 -7.16 -9.17 0.87
N VAL A 47 -6.08 -9.29 0.09
CA VAL A 47 -5.52 -8.16 -0.70
C VAL A 47 -6.56 -7.59 -1.68
N ALA A 48 -7.27 -8.45 -2.41
CA ALA A 48 -8.30 -8.02 -3.35
C ALA A 48 -9.41 -7.18 -2.67
N ARG A 49 -9.80 -7.52 -1.43
CA ARG A 49 -10.78 -6.73 -0.66
C ARG A 49 -10.29 -5.32 -0.34
N TRP A 50 -9.00 -5.14 -0.06
CA TRP A 50 -8.41 -3.81 0.17
C TRP A 50 -8.35 -3.00 -1.13
N VAL A 51 -7.95 -3.65 -2.23
CA VAL A 51 -7.90 -3.05 -3.56
C VAL A 51 -9.29 -2.59 -4.02
N MET A 52 -10.33 -3.42 -3.84
CA MET A 52 -11.72 -3.05 -4.18
C MET A 52 -12.27 -1.89 -3.33
N LYS A 53 -11.70 -1.66 -2.13
CA LYS A 53 -12.07 -0.57 -1.23
C LYS A 53 -11.21 0.68 -1.40
N ASP A 54 -10.37 0.73 -2.45
CA ASP A 54 -9.41 1.82 -2.69
C ASP A 54 -8.37 2.00 -1.56
N GLN A 55 -8.20 0.99 -0.70
CA GLN A 55 -7.29 1.02 0.43
C GLN A 55 -5.91 0.49 0.04
N TRP A 56 -5.28 1.17 -0.92
CA TRP A 56 -4.01 0.75 -1.54
C TRP A 56 -2.83 0.71 -0.57
N GLU A 57 -2.77 1.62 0.39
CA GLU A 57 -1.69 1.63 1.40
C GLU A 57 -1.68 0.34 2.23
N ALA A 58 -2.85 -0.08 2.69
CA ALA A 58 -3.00 -1.29 3.48
C ALA A 58 -2.70 -2.55 2.65
N ALA A 59 -3.12 -2.57 1.38
CA ALA A 59 -2.79 -3.63 0.44
C ALA A 59 -1.28 -3.73 0.20
N ALA A 60 -0.62 -2.61 -0.07
CA ALA A 60 0.83 -2.55 -0.29
C ALA A 60 1.62 -2.99 0.95
N ARG A 61 1.21 -2.55 2.15
CA ARG A 61 1.85 -2.92 3.43
C ARG A 61 1.69 -4.39 3.78
N TYR A 62 0.62 -5.05 3.32
CA TYR A 62 0.46 -6.49 3.48
C TYR A 62 1.38 -7.24 2.49
N VAL A 63 1.34 -6.89 1.20
CA VAL A 63 2.16 -7.53 0.17
C VAL A 63 3.66 -7.37 0.45
N SER A 64 4.09 -6.24 0.99
CA SER A 64 5.51 -5.99 1.31
C SER A 64 6.10 -6.99 2.30
N ALA A 65 5.30 -7.64 3.14
CA ALA A 65 5.77 -8.68 4.07
C ALA A 65 6.22 -9.97 3.36
N PHE A 66 5.75 -10.21 2.14
CA PHE A 66 6.03 -11.41 1.35
C PHE A 66 7.03 -11.17 0.23
N VAL A 67 7.35 -9.90 -0.03
CA VAL A 67 8.18 -9.49 -1.14
C VAL A 67 9.62 -9.27 -0.66
N PRO A 68 10.62 -9.99 -1.22
CA PRO A 68 12.01 -9.76 -0.88
C PRO A 68 12.42 -8.33 -1.25
N VAL A 69 13.11 -7.66 -0.31
CA VAL A 69 13.62 -6.30 -0.53
C VAL A 69 14.82 -6.31 -1.48
N GLN A 70 15.65 -7.36 -1.40
CA GLN A 70 16.85 -7.55 -2.20
C GLN A 70 16.58 -8.56 -3.33
N ASN A 71 16.94 -8.19 -4.56
CA ASN A 71 16.74 -8.99 -5.79
C ASN A 71 15.29 -9.48 -6.00
N PRO A 72 14.30 -8.57 -6.08
CA PRO A 72 12.96 -8.96 -6.50
C PRO A 72 12.97 -9.49 -7.94
N SER A 73 12.15 -10.51 -8.23
CA SER A 73 11.92 -10.92 -9.62
C SER A 73 11.30 -9.76 -10.42
N LYS A 74 11.29 -9.89 -11.75
CA LYS A 74 10.65 -8.91 -12.63
C LYS A 74 9.15 -8.77 -12.32
N GLU A 75 8.46 -9.88 -12.02
CA GLU A 75 7.03 -9.83 -11.66
C GLU A 75 6.78 -9.16 -10.30
N VAL A 76 7.64 -9.42 -9.32
CA VAL A 76 7.52 -8.80 -8.00
C VAL A 76 7.77 -7.29 -8.08
N SER A 77 8.71 -6.89 -8.93
CA SER A 77 9.01 -5.48 -9.21
C SER A 77 7.85 -4.78 -9.91
N SER A 78 7.23 -5.44 -10.91
CA SER A 78 6.07 -4.87 -11.61
C SER A 78 4.82 -4.81 -10.73
N LEU A 79 4.59 -5.80 -9.86
CA LEU A 79 3.51 -5.77 -8.86
C LEU A 79 3.70 -4.61 -7.88
N ARG A 80 4.92 -4.45 -7.34
CA ARG A 80 5.26 -3.36 -6.42
C ARG A 80 5.04 -2.00 -7.09
N TRP A 81 5.49 -1.86 -8.33
CA TRP A 81 5.27 -0.66 -9.13
C TRP A 81 3.79 -0.40 -9.40
N GLY A 82 3.03 -1.42 -9.78
CA GLY A 82 1.58 -1.30 -10.02
C GLY A 82 0.83 -0.85 -8.77
N MET A 83 1.11 -1.46 -7.62
CA MET A 83 0.51 -1.04 -6.34
C MET A 83 0.88 0.40 -5.96
N PHE A 84 2.14 0.78 -6.19
CA PHE A 84 2.61 2.15 -5.94
C PHE A 84 1.90 3.16 -6.83
N MET A 85 1.80 2.90 -8.14
CA MET A 85 1.14 3.83 -9.07
C MET A 85 -0.34 3.99 -8.76
N ASN A 86 -1.05 2.91 -8.39
CA ASN A 86 -2.44 3.00 -7.98
C ASN A 86 -2.62 3.74 -6.63
N PHE A 87 -1.61 3.78 -5.78
CA PHE A 87 -1.63 4.61 -4.57
C PHE A 87 -1.33 6.09 -4.89
N VAL A 88 -0.30 6.36 -5.69
CA VAL A 88 0.22 7.72 -5.90
C VAL A 88 -0.60 8.52 -6.91
N VAL A 89 -1.03 7.92 -8.02
CA VAL A 89 -1.74 8.64 -9.09
C VAL A 89 -3.04 9.27 -8.60
N PRO A 90 -3.91 8.59 -7.83
CA PRO A 90 -5.08 9.22 -7.25
C PRO A 90 -4.71 10.35 -6.29
N ASN A 91 -3.72 10.17 -5.41
CA ASN A 91 -3.28 11.20 -4.46
C ASN A 91 -2.76 12.47 -5.15
N ILE A 92 -2.07 12.34 -6.29
CA ILE A 92 -1.65 13.48 -7.13
C ILE A 92 -2.85 14.11 -7.82
N ALA A 93 -3.76 13.30 -8.39
CA ALA A 93 -4.95 13.79 -9.10
C ALA A 93 -5.91 14.56 -8.18
N PHE A 94 -5.99 14.18 -6.90
CA PHE A 94 -6.82 14.84 -5.88
C PHE A 94 -6.09 15.98 -5.14
N GLY A 95 -4.82 16.25 -5.45
CA GLY A 95 -4.07 17.39 -4.90
C GLY A 95 -3.72 17.25 -3.41
N GLY A 96 -3.54 16.03 -2.92
CA GLY A 96 -3.19 15.79 -1.51
C GLY A 96 -1.74 16.15 -1.19
N GLU A 97 -1.47 16.58 0.04
CA GLU A 97 -0.13 16.92 0.58
C GLU A 97 0.91 15.80 0.36
N GLN A 98 0.46 14.55 0.36
CA GLN A 98 1.31 13.40 0.07
C GLN A 98 1.75 13.34 -1.40
N GLY A 99 0.90 13.71 -2.35
CA GLY A 99 1.22 13.71 -3.79
C GLY A 99 2.37 14.67 -4.13
N ASP A 100 2.36 15.87 -3.54
CA ASP A 100 3.41 16.88 -3.72
C ASP A 100 4.75 16.43 -3.13
N ARG A 101 4.72 15.86 -1.91
CA ARG A 101 5.91 15.30 -1.25
C ARG A 101 6.51 14.15 -2.07
N PHE A 102 5.69 13.29 -2.66
CA PHE A 102 6.17 12.18 -3.49
C PHE A 102 6.67 12.61 -4.87
N ALA A 103 6.05 13.60 -5.52
CA ALA A 103 6.57 14.18 -6.77
C ALA A 103 8.00 14.73 -6.58
N SER A 104 8.26 15.38 -5.43
CA SER A 104 9.59 15.92 -5.10
C SER A 104 10.66 14.83 -4.85
N MET A 105 10.28 13.64 -4.37
CA MET A 105 11.21 12.57 -4.01
C MET A 105 11.81 11.83 -5.21
N TYR A 106 11.09 11.76 -6.33
CA TYR A 106 11.49 10.99 -7.51
C TYR A 106 11.76 11.84 -8.76
N ALA A 107 11.42 13.13 -8.74
CA ALA A 107 11.81 14.10 -9.77
C ALA A 107 12.57 15.30 -9.18
N PRO A 108 13.64 15.09 -8.39
CA PRO A 108 14.30 16.16 -7.64
C PRO A 108 14.89 17.29 -8.50
N ASN A 109 15.19 17.00 -9.78
CA ASN A 109 15.84 17.94 -10.71
C ASN A 109 15.03 18.22 -11.98
N ASN A 110 13.77 17.80 -12.08
CA ASN A 110 13.01 18.04 -13.30
C ASN A 110 12.32 19.41 -13.24
N SER A 111 12.71 20.33 -14.13
CA SER A 111 12.08 21.65 -14.30
C SER A 111 10.56 21.57 -14.49
N ASP A 112 10.06 20.41 -14.93
CA ASP A 112 8.64 20.16 -15.12
C ASP A 112 7.90 19.90 -13.81
N ALA A 113 8.55 19.32 -12.79
CA ALA A 113 7.94 19.14 -11.47
C ALA A 113 7.63 20.49 -10.79
N ASN A 114 8.52 21.48 -10.96
CA ASN A 114 8.26 22.85 -10.52
C ASN A 114 7.11 23.49 -11.31
N LYS A 115 7.03 23.28 -12.64
CA LYS A 115 5.90 23.78 -13.46
C LYS A 115 4.57 23.15 -13.05
N PHE A 116 4.54 21.85 -12.73
CA PHE A 116 3.35 21.17 -12.23
C PHE A 116 2.95 21.71 -10.85
N ALA A 117 3.89 21.91 -9.93
CA ALA A 117 3.62 22.51 -8.62
C ALA A 117 3.12 23.97 -8.74
N GLN A 118 3.69 24.78 -9.65
CA GLN A 118 3.20 26.14 -9.94
C GLN A 118 1.79 26.13 -10.54
N GLN A 119 1.53 25.27 -11.53
CA GLN A 119 0.23 25.16 -12.18
C GLN A 119 -0.87 24.66 -11.21
N GLN A 120 -0.49 23.86 -10.20
CA GLN A 120 -1.40 23.45 -9.13
C GLN A 120 -1.65 24.55 -8.10
N ARG A 121 -0.66 25.40 -7.79
CA ARG A 121 -0.86 26.62 -6.98
C ARG A 121 -1.80 27.62 -7.65
N ASP A 122 -1.67 27.81 -8.96
CA ASP A 122 -2.56 28.72 -9.71
C ASP A 122 -4.00 28.17 -9.76
N ARG A 123 -4.17 26.84 -9.79
CA ARG A 123 -5.50 26.19 -9.74
C ARG A 123 -6.15 26.23 -8.36
N SER A 124 -5.38 26.18 -7.27
CA SER A 124 -5.93 26.28 -5.91
C SER A 124 -6.33 27.72 -5.55
N VAL A 125 -5.65 28.73 -6.10
CA VAL A 125 -6.03 30.16 -5.96
C VAL A 125 -7.38 30.46 -6.65
N HIS A 126 -7.70 29.79 -7.77
CA HIS A 126 -8.99 29.92 -8.44
C HIS A 126 -10.12 29.07 -7.84
N ARG A 127 -9.82 28.25 -6.82
CA ARG A 127 -10.80 27.38 -6.16
C ARG A 127 -10.98 27.77 -4.69
N ALA A 128 -11.17 29.07 -4.44
CA ALA A 128 -11.82 29.50 -3.20
C ALA A 128 -13.23 28.91 -3.14
N PRO A 129 -13.72 28.50 -1.95
CA PRO A 129 -15.01 27.85 -1.83
C PRO A 129 -16.11 28.84 -2.23
N THR A 130 -16.82 28.56 -3.32
CA THR A 130 -18.12 29.17 -3.56
C THR A 130 -18.99 28.75 -2.38
N SER A 131 -19.17 29.68 -1.43
CA SER A 131 -20.17 29.55 -0.38
C SER A 131 -21.49 29.20 -1.06
N LEU A 132 -21.96 27.97 -0.84
CA LEU A 132 -23.33 27.58 -1.16
C LEU A 132 -24.24 28.43 -0.27
N VAL A 133 -24.71 29.55 -0.83
CA VAL A 133 -25.85 30.30 -0.31
C VAL A 133 -27.06 29.39 -0.50
N PHE A 134 -27.41 28.64 0.53
CA PHE A 134 -28.75 28.05 0.62
C PHE A 134 -29.73 29.19 0.92
N GLY A 135 -30.49 29.55 -0.11
CA GLY A 135 -31.64 30.44 0.01
C GLY A 135 -32.78 29.73 0.74
N SER A 136 -33.38 30.51 1.64
CA SER A 136 -34.59 30.32 2.47
C SER A 136 -35.71 29.46 1.88
#